data_AF-A0A7C9CL44-F1
#
_entry.id   AF-A0A7C9CL44-F1
#
_cell.length_a   1.000
_cell.length_b   1.000
_cell.length_c   1.000
_cell.angle_alpha   90.00
_cell.angle_beta   90.00
_cell.angle_gamma   90.00
#
_symmetry.space_group_name_H-M   'P 1'
#
loop_
_entity.id
_entity.type
_entity.pdbx_description
1 polymer ?
#
loop_
_entity_poly.entity_id
_entity_poly.type
_entity_poly.pdbx_seq_one_letter_code
_entity_poly.pdbx_strand_id
1 'polypeptide(L)'
;NLISYMTKVMHQDLETAANSVNVWSGVTTVTPLLGGFLADAYTGRYIMILFSAVLYVLALGLFTMTQYVPSLKPCGSTLNGCNRATKVHKVVFFMAAYLVSLATGGYKPCLESFGADQFDDNRLEERKQKVSFFNWWN
;
A
#
# COMPACT_ATOMS: atom_id res chain seq x y z
N ASN A 1 9.41 10.37 -2.94
CA ASN A 1 9.76 9.53 -4.11
C ASN A 1 10.54 8.31 -3.62
N LEU A 2 10.02 7.10 -3.86
CA LEU A 2 10.58 5.82 -3.39
C LEU A 2 11.98 5.54 -3.93
N ILE A 3 12.24 5.83 -5.21
CA ILE A 3 13.56 5.66 -5.84
C ILE A 3 14.59 6.53 -5.13
N SER A 4 14.25 7.78 -4.79
CA SER A 4 15.18 8.67 -4.08
C SER A 4 15.49 8.17 -2.67
N TYR A 5 14.56 7.49 -2.00
CA TYR A 5 14.82 6.90 -0.69
C TYR A 5 15.77 5.70 -0.83
N MET A 6 15.52 4.82 -1.80
CA MET A 6 16.37 3.65 -2.08
C MET A 6 17.81 4.04 -2.43
N THR A 7 18.01 5.11 -3.20
CA THR A 7 19.34 5.56 -3.61
C THR A 7 20.05 6.38 -2.53
N LYS A 8 19.37 7.34 -1.89
CA LYS A 8 20.00 8.25 -0.91
C LYS A 8 20.14 7.66 0.49
N VAL A 9 19.18 6.86 0.94
CA VAL A 9 19.12 6.35 2.32
C VAL A 9 19.56 4.89 2.40
N MET A 10 19.15 4.06 1.44
CA MET A 10 19.54 2.64 1.42
C MET A 10 20.84 2.37 0.64
N HIS A 11 21.39 3.39 -0.02
CA HIS A 11 22.60 3.32 -0.84
C HIS A 11 22.53 2.17 -1.86
N GLN A 12 21.40 2.04 -2.56
CA GLN A 12 21.25 1.12 -3.69
C GLN A 12 21.59 1.81 -5.00
N ASP A 13 22.12 1.05 -5.95
CA ASP A 13 22.29 1.49 -7.33
C ASP A 13 20.94 1.87 -7.95
N LEU A 14 20.96 2.89 -8.80
CA LEU A 14 19.76 3.41 -9.45
C LEU A 14 19.00 2.32 -10.22
N GLU A 15 19.73 1.43 -10.90
CA GLU A 15 19.16 0.30 -11.65
C GLU A 15 18.41 -0.67 -10.72
N THR A 16 19.02 -1.03 -9.58
CA THR A 16 18.40 -1.93 -8.60
C THR A 16 17.18 -1.29 -7.94
N ALA A 17 17.26 0.00 -7.62
CA ALA A 17 16.15 0.75 -7.06
C ALA A 17 14.98 0.83 -8.04
N ALA A 18 15.23 1.20 -9.31
CA ALA A 18 14.22 1.29 -10.35
C ALA A 18 13.54 -0.06 -10.58
N ASN A 19 14.31 -1.15 -10.69
CA ASN A 19 13.75 -2.50 -10.84
C ASN A 19 12.85 -2.88 -9.67
N SER A 20 13.29 -2.62 -8.43
CA SER A 20 12.51 -2.91 -7.23
C SER A 20 11.18 -2.14 -7.20
N VAL A 21 11.20 -0.86 -7.57
CA VAL A 21 9.99 -0.03 -7.66
C VAL A 21 9.06 -0.52 -8.76
N ASN A 22 9.60 -0.92 -9.92
CA ASN A 22 8.79 -1.45 -11.02
C ASN A 22 8.11 -2.77 -10.63
N VAL A 23 8.83 -3.69 -9.98
CA VAL A 23 8.25 -4.94 -9.47
C VAL A 23 7.17 -4.64 -8.43
N TRP A 24 7.43 -3.76 -7.47
CA TRP A 24 6.45 -3.36 -6.47
C TRP A 24 5.20 -2.72 -7.09
N SER A 25 5.37 -1.86 -8.08
CA SER A 25 4.27 -1.24 -8.83
C SER A 25 3.44 -2.29 -9.59
N GLY A 26 4.11 -3.24 -10.24
CA GLY A 26 3.45 -4.37 -10.91
C GLY A 26 2.62 -5.22 -9.95
N VAL A 27 3.19 -5.61 -8.80
CA VAL A 27 2.47 -6.36 -7.75
C VAL A 27 1.27 -5.56 -7.25
N THR A 28 1.45 -4.27 -6.97
CA THR A 28 0.36 -3.39 -6.48
C THR A 28 -0.76 -3.22 -7.51
N THR A 29 -0.46 -3.36 -8.80
CA THR A 29 -1.45 -3.27 -9.89
C THR A 29 -2.22 -4.57 -10.08
N VAL A 30 -1.57 -5.73 -9.88
CA VAL A 30 -2.21 -7.06 -10.03
C VAL A 30 -3.01 -7.46 -8.79
N THR A 31 -2.54 -7.11 -7.59
CA THR A 31 -3.18 -7.48 -6.31
C THR A 31 -4.67 -7.11 -6.23
N PRO A 32 -5.15 -5.94 -6.73
CA PRO A 32 -6.57 -5.62 -6.82
C PRO A 32 -7.47 -6.68 -7.46
N LEU A 33 -6.98 -7.38 -8.48
CA LEU A 33 -7.75 -8.43 -9.15
C LEU A 33 -8.05 -9.59 -8.19
N LEU A 34 -7.06 -9.99 -7.39
CA LEU A 34 -7.22 -11.03 -6.37
C LEU A 34 -8.06 -10.55 -5.20
N GLY A 35 -7.82 -9.32 -4.73
CA GLY A 35 -8.55 -8.71 -3.62
C GLY A 35 -10.04 -8.55 -3.91
N GLY A 36 -10.39 -8.06 -5.10
CA GLY A 36 -11.77 -7.93 -5.56
C GLY A 36 -12.46 -9.29 -5.69
N PHE A 37 -11.80 -10.28 -6.32
CA PHE A 37 -12.34 -11.64 -6.41
C PHE A 37 -12.64 -12.25 -5.05
N LEU A 38 -11.73 -12.12 -4.07
CA LEU A 38 -11.94 -12.65 -2.72
C LEU A 38 -13.11 -11.94 -2.00
N ALA A 39 -13.23 -10.63 -2.18
CA ALA A 39 -14.31 -9.84 -1.60
C ALA A 39 -15.67 -10.21 -2.16
N ASP A 40 -15.78 -10.40 -3.47
CA ASP A 40 -17.04 -10.74 -4.13
C ASP A 40 -17.44 -12.20 -3.92
N ALA A 41 -16.48 -13.13 -3.81
CA ALA A 41 -16.77 -14.57 -3.69
C ALA A 41 -16.93 -15.07 -2.25
N TYR A 42 -16.20 -14.51 -1.28
CA TYR A 42 -16.09 -15.12 0.06
C TYR A 42 -16.31 -14.16 1.24
N THR A 43 -15.59 -13.05 1.30
CA THR A 43 -15.52 -12.23 2.53
C THR A 43 -16.54 -11.09 2.58
N GLY A 44 -17.07 -10.66 1.44
CA GLY A 44 -17.88 -9.45 1.33
C GLY A 44 -17.04 -8.17 1.30
N ARG A 45 -17.62 -7.11 0.73
CA ARG A 45 -16.94 -5.83 0.46
C ARG A 45 -16.52 -5.09 1.74
N TYR A 46 -17.42 -4.97 2.72
CA TYR A 46 -17.15 -4.25 3.97
C TYR A 46 -16.02 -4.87 4.80
N ILE A 47 -16.04 -6.19 4.99
CA ILE A 47 -15.02 -6.90 5.77
C ILE A 47 -13.66 -6.82 5.08
N MET A 48 -13.63 -6.92 3.74
CA MET A 48 -12.38 -6.75 2.99
C MET A 48 -11.78 -5.36 3.19
N ILE A 49 -12.61 -4.31 3.14
CA ILE A 49 -12.16 -2.92 3.38
C ILE A 49 -11.57 -2.79 4.80
N LEU A 50 -12.26 -3.30 5.82
CA LEU A 50 -11.76 -3.25 7.21
C LEU A 50 -10.43 -4.00 7.37
N PHE A 51 -10.35 -5.22 6.84
CA PHE A 51 -9.13 -6.03 6.90
C PHE A 51 -7.95 -5.31 6.22
N SER A 52 -8.19 -4.78 5.02
CA SER A 52 -7.19 -4.00 4.29
C SER A 52 -6.78 -2.72 5.02
N ALA A 53 -7.71 -2.04 5.69
CA ALA A 53 -7.39 -0.86 6.50
C ALA A 53 -6.45 -1.21 7.67
N VAL A 54 -6.70 -2.32 8.38
CA VAL A 54 -5.81 -2.80 9.45
C VAL A 54 -4.43 -3.15 8.89
N LEU A 55 -4.36 -3.87 7.76
CA LEU A 55 -3.08 -4.18 7.11
C LEU A 55 -2.32 -2.91 6.69
N TYR A 56 -3.02 -1.89 6.20
CA TYR A 56 -2.43 -0.62 5.79
C TYR A 56 -1.80 0.11 6.98
N VAL A 57 -2.53 0.19 8.10
CA VAL A 57 -2.03 0.80 9.34
C VAL A 57 -0.80 0.05 9.87
N LEU A 58 -0.83 -1.28 9.86
CA LEU A 58 0.34 -2.10 10.24
C LEU A 58 1.54 -1.82 9.35
N ALA A 59 1.34 -1.69 8.03
CA ALA A 59 2.41 -1.41 7.09
C ALA A 59 3.04 -0.03 7.33
N LEU A 60 2.22 1.00 7.55
CA LEU A 60 2.69 2.33 7.93
C LEU A 60 3.42 2.31 9.28
N GLY A 61 2.90 1.54 10.25
CA GLY A 61 3.56 1.30 11.53
C GLY A 61 4.95 0.68 11.36
N LEU A 62 5.10 -0.31 10.47
CA LEU A 62 6.42 -0.88 10.16
C LEU A 62 7.36 0.16 9.54
N PHE A 63 6.87 0.97 8.60
CA PHE A 63 7.68 2.03 8.00
C PHE A 63 8.15 3.05 9.03
N THR A 64 7.28 3.52 9.94
CA THR A 64 7.67 4.44 10.99
C THR A 64 8.70 3.80 11.93
N MET A 65 8.51 2.54 12.32
CA MET A 65 9.47 1.83 13.17
C MET A 65 10.87 1.73 12.54
N THR A 66 10.99 1.64 11.21
CA THR A 66 12.32 1.66 10.55
C THR A 66 13.10 2.96 10.77
N GLN A 67 12.43 4.06 11.12
CA GLN A 67 13.04 5.36 11.37
C GLN A 67 13.28 5.61 12.87
N TYR A 68 12.40 5.13 13.74
CA TYR A 68 12.50 5.37 15.19
C TYR A 68 13.35 4.34 15.92
N VAL A 69 13.29 3.06 15.53
CA VAL A 69 13.99 1.98 16.23
C VAL A 69 15.45 1.91 15.77
N PRO A 70 16.44 2.10 16.66
CA PRO A 70 17.87 2.09 16.29
C PRO A 70 18.32 0.80 15.59
N SER A 71 17.77 -0.35 16.00
CA SER A 71 18.07 -1.67 15.42
C SER A 71 17.53 -1.85 14.00
N LEU A 72 16.52 -1.07 13.61
CA LEU A 72 15.89 -1.12 12.28
C LEU A 72 16.35 0.03 11.37
N LYS A 73 17.20 0.93 11.87
CA LYS A 73 17.75 2.01 11.05
C LYS A 73 18.64 1.44 9.93
N PRO A 74 18.69 2.11 8.77
CA PRO A 74 19.55 1.70 7.67
C PRO A 74 21.03 1.71 8.08
N CYS A 75 21.41 2.62 8.98
CA CYS A 75 22.77 2.84 9.44
C CYS A 75 22.80 2.79 10.97
N GLY A 76 23.62 1.90 11.53
CA GLY A 76 23.91 1.89 12.96
C GLY A 76 24.80 3.07 13.38
N SER A 77 25.03 3.24 14.68
CA SER A 77 25.89 4.27 15.30
C SER A 77 27.39 4.08 14.98
N THR A 78 27.74 3.86 13.72
CA THR A 78 29.13 3.77 13.26
C THR A 78 29.58 5.14 12.76
N LEU A 79 30.58 5.69 13.46
CA LEU A 79 31.16 7.03 13.30
C LEU A 79 31.74 7.33 11.89
N ASN A 80 31.88 6.31 11.04
CA ASN A 80 32.45 6.42 9.70
C ASN A 80 31.43 5.92 8.67
N GLY A 81 30.70 6.84 8.04
CA GLY A 81 30.00 6.65 6.75
C GLY A 81 29.18 5.36 6.55
N CYS A 82 27.87 5.49 6.44
CA CYS A 82 27.02 4.35 6.06
C CYS A 82 27.14 4.03 4.57
N ASN A 83 27.94 3.03 4.21
CA ASN A 83 28.09 2.65 2.80
C ASN A 83 26.90 1.83 2.28
N ARG A 84 26.15 1.13 3.15
CA ARG A 84 25.03 0.28 2.74
C ARG A 84 24.04 0.03 3.87
N ALA A 85 22.75 0.06 3.56
CA ALA A 85 21.73 -0.27 4.55
C ALA A 85 21.84 -1.72 5.07
N THR A 86 21.59 -1.90 6.37
CA THR A 86 21.55 -3.21 7.03
C THR A 86 20.57 -4.16 6.33
N LYS A 87 20.90 -5.45 6.31
CA LYS A 87 20.01 -6.49 5.73
C LYS A 87 18.64 -6.49 6.42
N VAL A 88 18.61 -6.28 7.74
CA VAL A 88 17.38 -6.21 8.53
C VAL A 88 16.49 -5.06 8.08
N HIS A 89 17.05 -3.84 7.94
CA HIS A 89 16.29 -2.69 7.44
C HIS A 89 15.66 -2.98 6.08
N LYS A 90 16.43 -3.53 5.14
CA LYS A 90 15.93 -3.87 3.79
C LYS A 90 14.79 -4.86 3.84
N VAL A 91 14.91 -5.95 4.61
CA VAL A 91 13.85 -6.96 4.72
C VAL A 91 12.58 -6.35 5.31
N VAL A 92 12.69 -5.60 6.41
CA VAL A 92 11.52 -4.96 7.04
C VAL A 92 10.89 -3.92 6.12
N PHE A 93 11.69 -3.14 5.41
CA PHE A 93 11.23 -2.15 4.44
C PHE A 93 10.45 -2.80 3.29
N PHE A 94 10.99 -3.85 2.67
CA PHE A 94 10.30 -4.56 1.59
C PHE A 94 9.06 -5.30 2.09
N MET A 95 9.10 -5.90 3.29
CA MET A 95 7.91 -6.49 3.92
C MET A 95 6.80 -5.46 4.10
N ALA A 96 7.12 -4.27 4.64
CA ALA A 96 6.16 -3.18 4.78
C ALA A 96 5.62 -2.72 3.41
N ALA A 97 6.48 -2.59 2.40
CA ALA A 97 6.08 -2.20 1.04
C ALA A 97 5.10 -3.20 0.41
N TYR A 98 5.35 -4.51 0.54
CA TYR A 98 4.44 -5.53 0.02
C TYR A 98 3.15 -5.65 0.84
N LEU A 99 3.19 -5.39 2.15
CA LEU A 99 1.98 -5.26 2.96
C LEU A 99 1.11 -4.08 2.49
N VAL A 100 1.72 -2.94 2.13
CA VAL A 100 0.98 -1.83 1.49
C VAL A 100 0.34 -2.28 0.17
N SER A 101 1.07 -3.02 -0.67
CA SER A 101 0.51 -3.55 -1.92
C SER A 101 -0.69 -4.46 -1.68
N LEU A 102 -0.61 -5.35 -0.69
CA LEU A 102 -1.70 -6.26 -0.31
C LEU A 102 -2.92 -5.48 0.21
N ALA A 103 -2.68 -4.54 1.13
CA ALA A 103 -3.73 -3.67 1.66
C ALA A 103 -4.42 -2.89 0.54
N THR A 104 -3.63 -2.25 -0.34
CA THR A 104 -4.12 -1.48 -1.50
C THR A 104 -4.92 -2.35 -2.45
N GLY A 105 -4.48 -3.57 -2.73
CA GLY A 105 -5.23 -4.50 -3.57
C GLY A 105 -6.56 -4.94 -2.96
N GLY A 106 -6.67 -4.99 -1.64
CA GLY A 106 -7.93 -5.36 -1.01
C GLY A 106 -8.94 -4.21 -0.94
N TYR A 107 -8.56 -3.03 -0.45
CA TYR A 107 -9.54 -1.96 -0.26
C TYR A 107 -9.92 -1.28 -1.58
N LYS A 108 -8.98 -1.10 -2.53
CA LYS A 108 -9.19 -0.29 -3.73
C LYS A 108 -10.41 -0.72 -4.57
N PRO A 109 -10.54 -2.00 -4.99
CA PRO A 109 -11.71 -2.43 -5.78
C PRO A 109 -13.00 -2.45 -4.96
N CYS A 110 -12.90 -2.71 -3.66
CA CYS A 110 -14.07 -2.83 -2.79
C CYS A 110 -14.66 -1.49 -2.39
N LEU A 111 -13.84 -0.44 -2.26
CA LEU A 111 -14.25 0.87 -1.74
C LEU A 111 -15.12 1.63 -2.73
N GLU A 112 -14.80 1.56 -4.03
CA GLU A 112 -15.63 2.12 -5.11
C GLU A 112 -17.00 1.41 -5.16
N SER A 113 -16.98 0.08 -5.13
CA SER A 113 -18.19 -0.74 -5.16
C SER A 113 -19.06 -0.51 -3.92
N PHE A 114 -18.45 -0.47 -2.73
CA PHE A 114 -19.15 -0.22 -1.47
C PHE A 114 -19.73 1.21 -1.40
N GLY A 115 -19.03 2.20 -1.96
CA GLY A 115 -19.53 3.56 -2.10
C GLY A 115 -20.75 3.63 -3.02
N ALA A 116 -20.72 2.90 -4.13
CA ALA A 116 -21.86 2.77 -5.04
C ALA A 116 -23.09 2.15 -4.37
N ASP A 117 -22.86 1.18 -3.47
CA ASP A 117 -23.90 0.46 -2.74
C ASP A 117 -24.61 1.32 -1.67
N GLN A 118 -24.10 2.53 -1.35
CA GLN A 118 -24.75 3.43 -0.39
C GLN A 118 -25.97 4.18 -0.94
N PHE A 119 -26.20 4.14 -2.26
CA PHE A 119 -27.28 4.85 -2.93
C PHE A 119 -28.32 3.85 -3.48
N ASP A 120 -29.60 4.07 -3.19
CA ASP A 120 -30.68 3.24 -3.70
C ASP A 120 -30.98 3.57 -5.17
N ASP A 121 -30.76 2.58 -6.03
CA ASP A 121 -31.07 2.69 -7.45
C ASP A 121 -32.58 2.78 -7.70
N ASN A 122 -33.51 2.66 -6.75
CA ASN A 122 -34.94 2.88 -7.00
C ASN A 122 -35.37 4.35 -6.86
N ARG A 123 -34.52 5.21 -6.32
CA ARG A 123 -34.85 6.62 -6.05
C ARG A 123 -34.12 7.55 -7.03
N LEU A 124 -34.89 8.33 -7.79
CA LEU A 124 -34.36 9.28 -8.79
C LEU A 124 -33.36 10.28 -8.20
N GLU A 125 -33.60 10.76 -6.97
CA GLU A 125 -32.69 11.69 -6.29
C GLU A 125 -31.37 11.01 -5.89
N GLU A 126 -31.40 9.78 -5.36
CA GLU A 126 -30.20 9.06 -4.95
C GLU A 126 -29.35 8.61 -6.14
N ARG A 127 -29.97 8.29 -7.29
CA ARG A 127 -29.24 8.06 -8.55
C ARG A 127 -28.44 9.29 -8.98
N LYS A 128 -29.02 10.50 -8.89
CA LYS A 128 -28.29 11.74 -9.21
C LYS A 128 -27.11 11.95 -8.26
N GLN A 129 -27.30 11.66 -6.97
CA GLN A 129 -26.25 11.75 -5.96
C GLN A 129 -25.13 10.73 -6.22
N LYS A 130 -25.46 9.49 -6.60
CA LYS A 130 -24.48 8.46 -7.01
C LYS A 130 -23.62 8.92 -8.19
N VAL A 131 -24.25 9.48 -9.23
CA VAL A 131 -23.52 10.04 -10.38
C VAL A 131 -22.65 11.22 -9.95
N SER A 132 -23.16 12.12 -9.10
CA SER A 132 -22.37 13.22 -8.56
C SER A 132 -21.20 12.72 -7.71
N PHE A 133 -21.37 11.67 -6.91
CA PHE A 133 -20.31 11.06 -6.12
C PHE A 133 -19.17 10.59 -7.01
N PHE A 134 -19.48 9.85 -8.08
CA PHE A 134 -18.46 9.39 -9.04
C PHE A 134 -17.81 10.53 -9.84
N ASN A 135 -18.53 11.63 -10.09
CA ASN A 135 -17.94 12.82 -10.71
C ASN A 135 -16.87 13.49 -9.82
N TRP A 136 -16.98 13.39 -8.49
CA TRP A 136 -15.97 13.90 -7.54
C TRP A 136 -14.87 12.89 -7.23
N TRP A 137 -15.14 11.59 -7.43
CA TRP A 137 -14.21 10.51 -7.11
C TRP A 137 -13.04 10.39 -8.10
N ASN A 138 -13.24 10.81 -9.35
CA ASN A 138 -12.30 10.72 -10.46
C ASN A 138 -11.54 12.04 -10.64
#